data_AF-A0A5C3P771-F1
#
_entry.id   AF-A0A5C3P771-F1
#
_cell.length_a   1.000
_cell.length_b   1.000
_cell.length_c   1.000
_cell.angle_alpha   90.00
_cell.angle_beta   90.00
_cell.angle_gamma   90.00
#
_symmetry.space_group_name_H-M   'P 1'
#
loop_
_entity.id
_entity.type
_entity.pdbx_description
1 polymer ?
#
loop_
_entity_poly.entity_id
_entity_poly.type
_entity_poly.pdbx_seq_one_letter_code
_entity_poly.pdbx_strand_id
1 'polypeptide(L)'
;MDSENGKCPHLAAVLADPTESTALLNRYKTAVRWNAHRSQEVVYPAKRRKIAPPECGLCGIALSRPYACLHCPFAGCWHDNHVKLHLQDTGHDFCTDVKTGSVFCVECDDFVYDSTLSRIHSLVVLAAEERVTNFHVAKRGREPFTPWVPNSQEVAALQRSVPFPCQGRRGLLNLGQTCFMNVILQSFIANPLLRNYYLSDKHNSKMCKIKDCTSCEMDKLYSEVHSENTAAYGPIDLLAKTWRVSSELSGYAQQDAHEFFITALNQIHSTSRGSTSLQCICIIHSTFAGLLQSDVKCERCGKVADKTDPMLDISLELKGETGNEQSLTLASCLRRQAHSPMHMFTHPEKLGPNEYSCEKCGKASHASKRLSIRKLPPVLSFQFKRFEHNSADKSAARKIEAPVRFPASLNMAPYTTLVMHKQEQLKEGGSAAIALGPEALYEYDLFAVVCHEGGIDNGHYTCFARSQDEWYRYDDDKVTHSTLSACLNSQAYMCFYVKKHIDYKPYVTPSYVVTREQEAVKEKEREREREAARQKEVDDAILGVL
;
A
#
# COMPACT_ATOMS: atom_id res chain seq x y z
N MET A 1 7.09 6.06 32.06
CA MET A 1 6.21 7.23 31.95
C MET A 1 4.80 6.68 31.94
N ASP A 2 4.13 6.82 33.08
CA ASP A 2 2.91 6.10 33.41
C ASP A 2 1.74 6.52 32.50
N SER A 3 1.11 5.52 31.88
CA SER A 3 0.07 5.64 30.86
C SER A 3 -1.33 5.97 31.42
N GLU A 4 -1.42 6.42 32.68
CA GLU A 4 -2.70 6.82 33.29
C GLU A 4 -3.04 8.31 33.08
N ASN A 5 -2.10 9.14 32.62
CA ASN A 5 -2.25 10.61 32.58
C ASN A 5 -2.86 11.23 31.29
N GLY A 6 -3.50 10.44 30.42
CA GLY A 6 -4.01 10.94 29.12
C GLY A 6 -5.52 10.86 28.90
N LYS A 7 -6.29 10.32 29.84
CA LYS A 7 -7.74 10.11 29.67
C LYS A 7 -8.52 11.23 30.34
N CYS A 8 -9.46 11.84 29.59
CA CYS A 8 -10.40 12.80 30.14
C CYS A 8 -11.27 12.12 31.22
N PRO A 9 -11.20 12.55 32.50
CA PRO A 9 -11.97 11.92 33.58
C PRO A 9 -13.48 12.10 33.38
N HIS A 10 -13.89 13.23 32.79
CA HIS A 10 -15.29 13.53 32.49
C HIS A 10 -15.84 12.56 31.44
N LEU A 11 -15.08 12.27 30.39
CA LEU A 11 -15.48 11.27 29.39
C LEU A 11 -15.50 9.87 30.01
N ALA A 12 -14.52 9.53 30.85
CA ALA A 12 -14.49 8.23 31.53
C ALA A 12 -15.71 8.02 32.44
N ALA A 13 -16.16 9.07 33.14
CA ALA A 13 -17.37 9.03 33.96
C ALA A 13 -18.63 8.78 33.11
N VAL A 14 -18.79 9.51 32.00
CA VAL A 14 -19.94 9.31 31.08
C VAL A 14 -19.91 7.95 30.40
N LEU A 15 -18.73 7.41 30.09
CA LEU A 15 -18.58 6.08 29.51
C LEU A 15 -18.85 4.96 30.53
N ALA A 16 -18.73 5.23 31.83
CA ALA A 16 -19.02 4.27 32.90
C ALA A 16 -20.54 4.09 33.12
N ASP A 17 -21.37 5.11 32.84
CA ASP A 17 -22.82 4.99 32.83
C ASP A 17 -23.31 4.38 31.50
N PRO A 18 -23.94 3.19 31.50
CA PRO A 18 -24.40 2.53 30.27
C PRO A 18 -25.41 3.35 29.46
N THR A 19 -26.25 4.14 30.12
CA THR A 19 -27.33 4.89 29.48
C THR A 19 -26.80 6.14 28.78
N GLU A 20 -25.99 6.92 29.48
CA GLU A 20 -25.36 8.14 28.94
C GLU A 20 -24.30 7.79 27.89
N SER A 21 -23.49 6.76 28.12
CA SER A 21 -22.53 6.22 27.17
C SER A 21 -23.20 5.86 25.84
N THR A 22 -24.33 5.15 25.90
CA THR A 22 -25.07 4.77 24.69
C THR A 22 -25.61 5.99 23.94
N ALA A 23 -26.15 6.99 24.66
CA ALA A 23 -26.68 8.20 24.06
C ALA A 23 -25.58 9.04 23.38
N LEU A 24 -24.47 9.28 24.07
CA LEU A 24 -23.33 10.04 23.56
C LEU A 24 -22.70 9.34 22.35
N LEU A 25 -22.43 8.03 22.45
CA LEU A 25 -21.86 7.26 21.35
C LEU A 25 -22.79 7.22 20.13
N ASN A 26 -24.11 7.16 20.32
CA ASN A 26 -25.05 7.18 19.20
C ASN A 26 -25.05 8.51 18.45
N ARG A 27 -24.94 9.64 19.17
CA ARG A 27 -24.80 10.97 18.56
C ARG A 27 -23.45 11.14 17.87
N TYR A 28 -22.36 10.72 18.52
CA TYR A 28 -21.03 10.69 17.92
C TYR A 28 -21.01 9.89 16.61
N LYS A 29 -21.52 8.65 16.63
CA LYS A 29 -21.66 7.81 15.43
C LYS A 29 -22.48 8.49 14.35
N THR A 30 -23.54 9.22 14.71
CA THR A 30 -24.40 9.93 13.75
C THR A 30 -23.66 11.09 13.07
N ALA A 31 -22.91 11.88 13.84
CA ALA A 31 -22.08 12.96 13.32
C ALA A 31 -21.01 12.44 12.35
N VAL A 32 -20.29 11.38 12.74
CA VAL A 32 -19.27 10.74 11.89
C VAL A 32 -19.88 10.15 10.61
N ARG A 33 -21.03 9.47 10.69
CA ARG A 33 -21.75 8.96 9.50
C ARG A 33 -22.15 10.08 8.55
N TRP A 34 -22.67 11.18 9.08
CA TRP A 34 -23.07 12.32 8.26
C TRP A 34 -21.87 12.87 7.47
N ASN A 35 -20.70 12.99 8.10
CA ASN A 35 -19.48 13.42 7.40
C ASN A 35 -19.02 12.43 6.33
N ALA A 36 -19.04 11.13 6.66
CA ALA A 36 -18.67 10.07 5.74
C ALA A 36 -19.56 10.09 4.48
N HIS A 37 -20.87 10.29 4.64
CA HIS A 37 -21.80 10.45 3.52
C HIS A 37 -21.58 11.75 2.74
N ARG A 38 -21.42 12.90 3.42
CA ARG A 38 -21.19 14.19 2.76
C ARG A 38 -19.89 14.20 1.93
N SER A 39 -18.82 13.62 2.45
CA SER A 39 -17.53 13.55 1.74
C SER A 39 -17.63 12.74 0.45
N GLN A 40 -18.55 11.77 0.38
CA GLN A 40 -18.80 10.97 -0.82
C GLN A 40 -19.71 11.67 -1.84
N GLU A 41 -20.68 12.49 -1.41
CA GLU A 41 -21.56 13.27 -2.32
C GLU A 41 -20.78 14.31 -3.14
N VAL A 42 -19.66 14.82 -2.62
CA VAL A 42 -18.77 15.76 -3.35
C VAL A 42 -18.09 15.08 -4.55
N VAL A 43 -17.94 13.75 -4.53
CA VAL A 43 -17.18 12.98 -5.54
C VAL A 43 -18.07 12.43 -6.66
N TYR A 44 -19.36 12.17 -6.39
CA TYR A 44 -20.31 11.66 -7.38
C TYR A 44 -21.55 12.56 -7.46
N PRO A 45 -21.72 13.37 -8.52
CA PRO A 45 -22.91 14.19 -8.70
C PRO A 45 -24.07 13.31 -9.18
N ALA A 46 -24.58 12.44 -8.31
CA ALA A 46 -25.86 11.80 -8.54
C ALA A 46 -26.97 12.86 -8.40
N LYS A 47 -28.06 12.71 -9.15
CA LYS A 47 -29.28 13.56 -9.14
C LYS A 47 -30.04 13.57 -7.79
N ARG A 48 -29.37 13.35 -6.65
CA ARG A 48 -29.95 13.46 -5.31
C ARG A 48 -29.70 14.86 -4.75
N ARG A 49 -30.65 15.37 -3.96
CA ARG A 49 -30.61 16.70 -3.35
C ARG A 49 -29.26 16.87 -2.61
N LYS A 50 -28.45 17.85 -3.04
CA LYS A 50 -27.24 18.26 -2.32
C LYS A 50 -27.63 18.53 -0.86
N ILE A 51 -27.06 17.78 0.08
CA ILE A 51 -27.26 18.08 1.50
C ILE A 51 -26.55 19.42 1.76
N ALA A 52 -27.32 20.46 2.09
CA ALA A 52 -26.77 21.77 2.39
C ALA A 52 -25.80 21.67 3.57
N PRO A 53 -24.66 22.40 3.55
CA PRO A 53 -23.78 22.47 4.70
C PRO A 53 -24.56 23.02 5.91
N PRO A 54 -24.36 22.48 7.12
CA PRO A 54 -25.04 22.98 8.30
C PRO A 54 -24.57 24.41 8.56
N GLU A 55 -25.49 25.25 9.03
CA GLU A 55 -25.20 26.63 9.42
C GLU A 55 -24.86 26.69 10.90
N CYS A 56 -24.02 27.65 11.28
CA CYS A 56 -23.74 27.92 12.68
C CYS A 56 -25.01 28.44 13.35
N GLY A 57 -25.43 27.81 14.46
CA GLY A 57 -26.65 28.19 15.19
C GLY A 57 -26.63 29.62 15.77
N LEU A 58 -25.46 30.24 15.88
CA LEU A 58 -25.30 31.63 16.37
C LEU A 58 -25.11 32.66 15.24
N CYS A 59 -24.20 32.44 14.29
CA CYS A 59 -23.89 33.43 13.24
C CYS A 59 -24.49 33.14 11.86
N GLY A 60 -25.18 32.01 11.66
CA GLY A 60 -25.82 31.65 10.38
C GLY A 60 -24.85 31.35 9.24
N ILE A 61 -23.54 31.32 9.48
CA ILE A 61 -22.54 31.03 8.45
C ILE A 61 -22.58 29.53 8.12
N ALA A 62 -22.60 29.21 6.82
CA ALA A 62 -22.47 27.85 6.33
C ALA A 62 -21.11 27.23 6.71
N LEU A 63 -21.14 26.11 7.44
CA LEU A 63 -19.97 25.47 8.01
C LEU A 63 -19.34 24.46 7.04
N SER A 64 -18.12 24.77 6.61
CA SER A 64 -17.26 23.82 5.88
C SER A 64 -16.71 22.72 6.81
N ARG A 65 -16.46 23.06 8.08
CA ARG A 65 -16.02 22.15 9.16
C ARG A 65 -16.86 22.40 10.42
N PRO A 66 -18.05 21.78 10.55
CA PRO A 66 -18.92 21.98 11.70
C PRO A 66 -18.40 21.24 12.93
N TYR A 67 -18.53 21.88 14.10
CA TYR A 67 -18.39 21.21 15.38
C TYR A 67 -19.79 20.93 15.93
N ALA A 68 -20.10 19.65 16.12
CA ALA A 68 -21.41 19.20 16.56
C ALA A 68 -21.41 18.93 18.07
N CYS A 69 -22.39 19.48 18.79
CA CYS A 69 -22.60 19.13 20.20
C CYS A 69 -23.02 17.67 20.34
N LEU A 70 -22.50 16.96 21.34
CA LEU A 70 -22.87 15.57 21.60
C LEU A 70 -24.10 15.44 22.51
N HIS A 71 -24.68 16.54 23.00
CA HIS A 71 -25.84 16.55 23.90
C HIS A 71 -27.11 17.13 23.24
N CYS A 72 -26.96 18.04 22.27
CA CYS A 72 -28.09 18.65 21.56
C CYS A 72 -27.84 18.72 20.03
N PRO A 73 -28.84 19.12 19.21
CA PRO A 73 -28.70 19.26 17.76
C PRO A 73 -27.84 20.44 17.28
N PHE A 74 -27.20 21.19 18.19
CA PHE A 74 -26.45 22.40 17.84
C PHE A 74 -25.16 22.08 17.07
N ALA A 75 -24.90 22.88 16.03
CA ALA A 75 -23.63 22.92 15.31
C ALA A 75 -23.08 24.35 15.31
N GLY A 76 -21.79 24.49 15.63
CA GLY A 76 -21.13 25.78 15.77
C GLY A 76 -19.84 25.90 14.96
N CYS A 77 -19.42 27.13 14.68
CA CYS A 77 -18.07 27.42 14.20
C CYS A 77 -17.07 27.40 15.37
N TRP A 78 -15.82 27.08 15.04
CA TRP A 78 -14.71 27.12 15.99
C TRP A 78 -14.01 28.48 16.04
N HIS A 79 -13.94 29.18 14.90
CA HIS A 79 -13.14 30.40 14.76
C HIS A 79 -13.58 31.50 15.73
N ASP A 80 -14.89 31.69 15.86
CA ASP A 80 -15.48 32.70 16.75
C ASP A 80 -15.89 32.10 18.11
N ASN A 81 -15.40 30.90 18.44
CA ASN A 81 -15.73 30.17 19.68
C ASN A 81 -17.24 29.92 19.91
N HIS A 82 -18.09 30.03 18.90
CA HIS A 82 -19.55 29.83 19.02
C HIS A 82 -19.93 28.46 19.58
N VAL A 83 -19.17 27.40 19.26
CA VAL A 83 -19.39 26.10 19.87
C VAL A 83 -18.99 26.08 21.35
N LYS A 84 -17.88 26.74 21.74
CA LYS A 84 -17.45 26.80 23.15
C LYS A 84 -18.44 27.61 23.99
N LEU A 85 -18.92 28.75 23.47
CA LEU A 85 -19.95 29.57 24.11
C LEU A 85 -21.23 28.76 24.34
N HIS A 86 -21.69 28.04 23.31
CA HIS A 86 -22.85 27.16 23.46
C HIS A 86 -22.66 26.10 24.54
N LEU A 87 -21.50 25.42 24.58
CA LEU A 87 -21.22 24.40 25.60
C LEU A 87 -21.28 25.00 27.02
N GLN A 88 -20.73 26.20 27.20
CA GLN A 88 -20.75 26.92 28.48
C GLN A 88 -22.17 27.39 28.87
N ASP A 89 -22.91 28.00 27.94
CA ASP A 89 -24.24 28.57 28.20
C ASP A 89 -25.30 27.50 28.51
N THR A 90 -25.14 26.31 27.93
CA THR A 90 -26.11 25.20 28.06
C THR A 90 -25.68 24.11 29.05
N GLY A 91 -24.46 24.19 29.59
CA GLY A 91 -23.90 23.16 30.47
C GLY A 91 -23.71 21.83 29.74
N HIS A 92 -23.28 21.86 28.48
CA HIS A 92 -22.95 20.66 27.72
C HIS A 92 -21.44 20.42 27.73
N ASP A 93 -21.03 19.17 27.93
CA ASP A 93 -19.62 18.88 28.23
C ASP A 93 -18.78 18.61 26.98
N PHE A 94 -19.40 18.05 25.94
CA PHE A 94 -18.68 17.54 24.77
C PHE A 94 -19.21 18.04 23.42
N CYS A 95 -18.27 18.32 22.52
CA CYS A 95 -18.54 18.45 21.09
C CYS A 95 -17.56 17.61 20.26
N THR A 96 -17.91 17.33 19.01
CA THR A 96 -17.04 16.62 18.08
C THR A 96 -16.76 17.42 16.83
N ASP A 97 -15.50 17.43 16.40
CA ASP A 97 -15.13 17.86 15.06
C ASP A 97 -15.58 16.81 14.06
N VAL A 98 -16.65 17.13 13.34
CA VAL A 98 -17.31 16.23 12.40
C VAL A 98 -16.36 15.79 11.28
N LYS A 99 -15.31 16.57 10.96
CA LYS A 99 -14.35 16.25 9.91
C LYS A 99 -13.29 15.24 10.34
N THR A 100 -12.73 15.38 11.54
CA THR A 100 -11.64 14.51 12.03
C THR A 100 -12.12 13.42 12.98
N GLY A 101 -13.33 13.54 13.52
CA GLY A 101 -13.85 12.67 14.57
C GLY A 101 -13.30 12.97 15.96
N SER A 102 -12.47 14.01 16.12
CA SER A 102 -11.91 14.39 17.42
C SER A 102 -13.02 14.88 18.35
N VAL A 103 -12.97 14.51 19.63
CA VAL A 103 -13.91 14.98 20.66
C VAL A 103 -13.22 16.03 21.50
N PHE A 104 -13.90 17.14 21.79
CA PHE A 104 -13.42 18.21 22.64
C PHE A 104 -14.26 18.24 23.92
N CYS A 105 -13.58 18.36 25.07
CA CYS A 105 -14.20 18.48 26.38
C CYS A 105 -14.05 19.92 26.89
N VAL A 106 -15.17 20.54 27.28
CA VAL A 106 -15.17 21.93 27.76
C VAL A 106 -14.46 22.08 29.11
N GLU A 107 -14.63 21.11 30.02
CA GLU A 107 -14.04 21.17 31.37
C GLU A 107 -12.52 20.95 31.36
N CYS A 108 -12.02 20.15 30.42
CA CYS A 108 -10.57 19.99 30.20
C CYS A 108 -9.99 21.12 29.34
N ASP A 109 -10.84 21.89 28.65
CA ASP A 109 -10.48 22.82 27.56
C ASP A 109 -9.50 22.20 26.53
N ASP A 110 -9.62 20.89 26.27
CA ASP A 110 -8.72 20.14 25.40
C ASP A 110 -9.46 19.05 24.61
N PHE A 111 -8.83 18.58 23.54
CA PHE A 111 -9.27 17.41 22.79
C PHE A 111 -8.97 16.12 23.55
N VAL A 112 -9.94 15.20 23.51
CA VAL A 112 -9.86 13.91 24.18
C VAL A 112 -9.26 12.89 23.23
N TYR A 113 -8.08 12.37 23.59
CA TYR A 113 -7.34 11.36 22.84
C TYR A 113 -7.63 9.95 23.37
N ASP A 114 -8.85 9.46 23.17
CA ASP A 114 -9.25 8.12 23.60
C ASP A 114 -9.23 7.10 22.45
N SER A 115 -8.54 5.97 22.66
CA SER A 115 -8.37 4.91 21.65
C SER A 115 -9.69 4.20 21.30
N THR A 116 -10.68 4.21 22.20
CA THR A 116 -12.02 3.66 21.96
C THR A 116 -12.78 4.53 20.99
N LEU A 117 -12.75 5.85 21.16
CA LEU A 117 -13.36 6.80 20.22
C LEU A 117 -12.71 6.72 18.84
N SER A 118 -11.38 6.69 18.76
CA SER A 118 -10.64 6.51 17.50
C SER A 118 -11.03 5.22 16.78
N ARG A 119 -11.15 4.10 17.51
CA ARG A 119 -11.63 2.83 16.97
C ARG A 119 -13.07 2.95 16.45
N ILE A 120 -13.98 3.55 17.23
CA ILE A 120 -15.38 3.74 16.83
C ILE A 120 -15.48 4.60 15.57
N HIS A 121 -14.69 5.68 15.48
CA HIS A 121 -14.61 6.52 14.30
C HIS A 121 -14.30 5.70 13.05
N SER A 122 -13.19 4.95 13.04
CA SER A 122 -12.80 4.12 11.90
C SER A 122 -13.88 3.11 11.52
N LEU A 123 -14.50 2.46 12.52
CA LEU A 123 -15.57 1.47 12.28
C LEU A 123 -16.81 2.10 11.64
N VAL A 124 -17.19 3.30 12.06
CA VAL A 124 -18.36 4.01 11.55
C VAL A 124 -18.15 4.48 10.11
N VAL A 125 -16.96 5.03 9.82
CA VAL A 125 -16.56 5.44 8.47
C VAL A 125 -16.60 4.24 7.52
N LEU A 126 -15.95 3.13 7.90
CA LEU A 126 -15.97 1.89 7.12
C LEU A 126 -17.39 1.38 6.87
N ALA A 127 -18.25 1.36 7.89
CA ALA A 127 -19.64 0.91 7.73
C ALA A 127 -20.49 1.83 6.83
N ALA A 128 -20.24 3.14 6.86
CA ALA A 128 -20.91 4.09 5.97
C ALA A 128 -20.46 3.91 4.52
N GLU A 129 -19.15 3.70 4.30
CA GLU A 129 -18.56 3.37 3.00
C GLU A 129 -19.12 2.06 2.44
N GLU A 130 -19.16 0.99 3.23
CA GLU A 130 -19.67 -0.32 2.84
C GLU A 130 -21.08 -0.25 2.25
N ARG A 131 -21.98 0.52 2.87
CA ARG A 131 -23.38 0.67 2.43
C ARG A 131 -23.54 1.38 1.09
N VAL A 132 -22.63 2.29 0.76
CA VAL A 132 -22.67 3.06 -0.49
C VAL A 132 -21.95 2.31 -1.61
N THR A 133 -20.98 1.47 -1.26
CA THR A 133 -20.21 0.67 -2.22
C THR A 133 -21.04 -0.50 -2.73
N ASN A 134 -21.75 -0.29 -3.84
CA ASN A 134 -22.45 -1.32 -4.60
C ASN A 134 -21.49 -2.26 -5.35
N PHE A 135 -20.62 -2.99 -4.63
CA PHE A 135 -19.92 -4.14 -5.22
C PHE A 135 -20.90 -5.30 -5.40
N HIS A 136 -21.74 -5.21 -6.43
CA HIS A 136 -22.55 -6.34 -6.89
C HIS A 136 -21.64 -7.30 -7.67
N VAL A 137 -20.76 -8.01 -6.96
CA VAL A 137 -20.22 -9.27 -7.47
C VAL A 137 -21.09 -10.35 -6.84
N ALA A 138 -22.23 -10.62 -7.49
CA ALA A 138 -23.31 -11.55 -7.13
C ALA A 138 -24.45 -11.00 -6.24
N LYS A 139 -25.56 -11.77 -6.19
CA LYS A 139 -26.81 -11.50 -5.45
C LYS A 139 -26.68 -11.52 -3.91
N ARG A 140 -25.46 -11.63 -3.36
CA ARG A 140 -25.19 -11.63 -1.91
C ARG A 140 -24.44 -10.36 -1.57
N GLY A 141 -24.98 -9.57 -0.64
CA GLY A 141 -24.31 -8.38 -0.12
C GLY A 141 -23.02 -8.73 0.62
N ARG A 142 -22.12 -7.75 0.77
CA ARG A 142 -20.94 -7.86 1.64
C ARG A 142 -21.39 -8.21 3.07
N GLU A 143 -20.73 -9.19 3.69
CA GLU A 143 -20.96 -9.46 5.11
C GLU A 143 -20.54 -8.23 5.92
N PRO A 144 -21.39 -7.75 6.85
CA PRO A 144 -21.06 -6.58 7.65
C PRO A 144 -19.78 -6.86 8.44
N PHE A 145 -18.87 -5.87 8.47
CA PHE A 145 -17.69 -5.97 9.32
C PHE A 145 -18.12 -6.26 10.77
N THR A 146 -17.64 -7.38 11.31
CA THR A 146 -17.82 -7.74 12.71
C THR A 146 -16.50 -7.49 13.44
N PRO A 147 -16.46 -6.57 14.42
CA PRO A 147 -15.27 -6.38 15.22
C PRO A 147 -14.95 -7.68 15.94
N TRP A 148 -13.67 -8.05 15.99
CA TRP A 148 -13.24 -9.20 16.78
C TRP A 148 -13.56 -8.96 18.25
N VAL A 149 -14.28 -9.91 18.85
CA VAL A 149 -14.59 -9.95 20.28
C VAL A 149 -13.96 -11.23 20.81
N PRO A 150 -12.92 -11.15 21.65
CA PRO A 150 -12.25 -12.34 22.16
C PRO A 150 -13.23 -13.18 22.99
N ASN A 151 -13.20 -14.49 22.77
CA ASN A 151 -13.94 -15.45 23.59
C ASN A 151 -13.27 -15.63 24.97
N SER A 152 -13.94 -16.30 25.90
CA SER A 152 -13.46 -16.47 27.28
C SER A 152 -12.08 -17.14 27.37
N GLN A 153 -11.75 -18.04 26.44
CA GLN A 153 -10.44 -18.70 26.39
C GLN A 153 -9.35 -17.74 25.88
N GLU A 154 -9.67 -16.93 24.87
CA GLU A 154 -8.77 -15.90 24.33
C GLU A 154 -8.51 -14.80 25.37
N VAL A 155 -9.52 -14.37 26.12
CA VAL A 155 -9.34 -13.43 27.24
C VAL A 155 -8.41 -14.00 28.30
N ALA A 156 -8.58 -15.26 28.69
CA ALA A 156 -7.70 -15.91 29.67
C ALA A 156 -6.26 -16.06 29.15
N ALA A 157 -6.07 -16.31 27.85
CA ALA A 157 -4.76 -16.34 27.22
C ALA A 157 -4.09 -14.96 27.20
N LEU A 158 -4.85 -13.90 26.89
CA LEU A 158 -4.37 -12.51 26.91
C LEU A 158 -4.01 -12.04 28.32
N GLN A 159 -4.82 -12.40 29.32
CA GLN A 159 -4.53 -12.06 30.73
C GLN A 159 -3.28 -12.75 31.27
N ARG A 160 -2.97 -13.95 30.76
CA ARG A 160 -1.72 -14.66 31.09
C ARG A 160 -0.53 -14.16 30.28
N SER A 161 -0.76 -13.45 29.18
CA SER A 161 0.30 -12.87 28.38
C SER A 161 0.86 -11.64 29.11
N VAL A 162 2.17 -11.65 29.35
CA VAL A 162 2.85 -10.47 29.88
C VAL A 162 2.88 -9.43 28.76
N PRO A 163 2.33 -8.22 28.96
CA PRO A 163 2.39 -7.17 27.95
C PRO A 163 3.83 -6.69 27.84
N PHE A 164 4.52 -7.12 26.78
CA PHE A 164 5.86 -6.66 26.49
C PHE A 164 5.82 -5.43 25.59
N PRO A 165 6.69 -4.42 25.81
CA PRO A 165 6.83 -3.32 24.89
C PRO A 165 7.37 -3.89 23.58
N CYS A 166 6.47 -4.12 22.63
CA CYS A 166 6.78 -4.54 21.27
C CYS A 166 7.41 -3.34 20.56
N GLN A 167 8.66 -3.01 20.93
CA GLN A 167 9.27 -1.77 20.48
C GLN A 167 9.54 -1.84 18.98
N GLY A 168 9.90 -3.03 18.45
CA GLY A 168 10.18 -3.24 17.02
C GLY A 168 11.25 -2.31 16.45
N ARG A 169 11.97 -1.59 17.32
CA ARG A 169 12.92 -0.52 17.04
C ARG A 169 14.28 -1.03 17.50
N ARG A 170 14.93 -1.81 16.64
CA ARG A 170 16.25 -2.40 16.92
C ARG A 170 17.17 -2.12 15.74
N GLY A 171 18.35 -1.58 16.02
CA GLY A 171 19.39 -1.36 15.02
C GLY A 171 19.97 -2.68 14.53
N LEU A 172 20.53 -2.68 13.31
CA LEU A 172 21.22 -3.83 12.74
C LEU A 172 22.71 -3.54 12.63
N LEU A 173 23.55 -4.42 13.17
CA LEU A 173 24.99 -4.22 13.12
C LEU A 173 25.48 -4.17 11.67
N ASN A 174 26.38 -3.22 11.38
CA ASN A 174 27.11 -3.22 10.13
C ASN A 174 28.21 -4.28 10.21
N LEU A 175 28.13 -5.32 9.39
CA LEU A 175 29.08 -6.44 9.38
C LEU A 175 30.19 -6.24 8.33
N GLY A 176 30.47 -4.99 7.97
CA GLY A 176 31.48 -4.57 6.99
C GLY A 176 30.92 -3.50 6.07
N GLN A 177 30.25 -3.94 5.00
CA GLN A 177 29.59 -3.06 4.01
C GLN A 177 28.12 -3.47 3.83
N THR A 178 27.45 -3.82 4.92
CA THR A 178 26.09 -4.40 4.88
C THR A 178 24.97 -3.37 5.01
N CYS A 179 25.26 -2.07 4.89
CA CYS A 179 24.25 -1.02 5.04
C CYS A 179 23.12 -1.16 4.01
N PHE A 180 23.43 -1.57 2.76
CA PHE A 180 22.42 -1.86 1.72
C PHE A 180 21.43 -2.97 2.14
N MET A 181 21.91 -3.99 2.86
CA MET A 181 21.08 -5.06 3.40
C MET A 181 20.26 -4.54 4.59
N ASN A 182 20.90 -3.86 5.53
CA ASN A 182 20.29 -3.38 6.76
C ASN A 182 19.09 -2.48 6.48
N VAL A 183 19.19 -1.53 5.54
CA VAL A 183 18.08 -0.63 5.20
C VAL A 183 16.86 -1.35 4.62
N ILE A 184 17.08 -2.42 3.85
CA ILE A 184 16.00 -3.22 3.27
C ILE A 184 15.37 -4.12 4.33
N LEU A 185 16.17 -4.70 5.23
CA LEU A 185 15.63 -5.45 6.35
C LEU A 185 14.79 -4.56 7.27
N GLN A 186 15.23 -3.32 7.53
CA GLN A 186 14.44 -2.35 8.28
C GLN A 186 13.13 -1.97 7.57
N SER A 187 13.13 -1.84 6.23
CA SER A 187 11.89 -1.60 5.48
C SER A 187 10.95 -2.81 5.50
N PHE A 188 11.48 -4.04 5.52
CA PHE A 188 10.68 -5.24 5.76
C PHE A 188 10.09 -5.27 7.16
N ILE A 189 10.89 -5.03 8.20
CA ILE A 189 10.45 -5.02 9.61
C ILE A 189 9.29 -4.02 9.81
N ALA A 190 9.38 -2.85 9.18
CA ALA A 190 8.35 -1.81 9.22
C ALA A 190 7.09 -2.16 8.41
N ASN A 191 7.14 -3.16 7.53
CA ASN A 191 5.99 -3.58 6.73
C ASN A 191 4.99 -4.37 7.61
N PRO A 192 3.76 -3.86 7.81
CA PRO A 192 2.80 -4.50 8.71
C PRO A 192 2.37 -5.89 8.23
N LEU A 193 2.36 -6.15 6.91
CA LEU A 193 1.95 -7.44 6.37
C LEU A 193 2.98 -8.53 6.59
N LEU A 194 4.27 -8.20 6.39
CA LEU A 194 5.35 -9.13 6.69
C LEU A 194 5.47 -9.37 8.20
N ARG A 195 5.43 -8.29 8.99
CA ARG A 195 5.43 -8.37 10.45
C ARG A 195 4.33 -9.29 10.98
N ASN A 196 3.08 -9.08 10.55
CA ASN A 196 1.96 -9.90 10.97
C ASN A 196 2.11 -11.35 10.50
N TYR A 197 2.66 -11.60 9.31
CA TYR A 197 2.87 -12.95 8.80
C TYR A 197 3.84 -13.76 9.68
N TYR A 198 5.03 -13.22 9.95
CA TYR A 198 6.05 -13.92 10.74
C TYR A 198 5.66 -14.01 12.22
N LEU A 199 5.17 -12.92 12.84
CA LEU A 199 4.76 -12.94 14.24
C LEU A 199 3.49 -13.76 14.51
N SER A 200 2.68 -14.06 13.49
CA SER A 200 1.52 -14.98 13.62
C SER A 200 1.88 -16.44 13.36
N ASP A 201 3.18 -16.79 13.38
CA ASP A 201 3.68 -18.15 13.21
C ASP A 201 3.27 -18.81 11.88
N LYS A 202 2.96 -18.02 10.83
CA LYS A 202 2.64 -18.56 9.50
C LYS A 202 3.85 -19.23 8.84
N HIS A 203 5.05 -18.87 9.27
CA HIS A 203 6.28 -19.58 8.96
C HIS A 203 7.09 -19.83 10.24
N ASN A 204 6.88 -20.98 10.86
CA ASN A 204 7.63 -21.37 12.04
C ASN A 204 8.99 -21.98 11.67
N SER A 205 10.09 -21.31 12.02
CA SER A 205 11.45 -21.79 11.74
C SER A 205 11.77 -23.14 12.36
N LYS A 206 11.21 -23.48 13.53
CA LYS A 206 11.43 -24.77 14.21
C LYS A 206 10.70 -25.94 13.55
N MET A 207 9.58 -25.65 12.88
CA MET A 207 8.76 -26.67 12.18
C MET A 207 9.09 -26.76 10.68
N CYS A 208 9.95 -25.88 10.19
CA CYS A 208 10.32 -25.85 8.78
C CYS A 208 11.26 -27.02 8.43
N LYS A 209 10.93 -27.75 7.36
CA LYS A 209 11.75 -28.87 6.86
C LYS A 209 12.67 -28.48 5.70
N ILE A 210 12.54 -27.24 5.21
CA ILE A 210 13.30 -26.75 4.06
C ILE A 210 14.72 -26.42 4.55
N LYS A 211 15.72 -27.11 3.99
CA LYS A 211 17.13 -26.79 4.23
C LYS A 211 17.45 -25.41 3.65
N ASP A 212 18.27 -24.63 4.35
CA ASP A 212 18.67 -23.28 3.94
C ASP A 212 17.51 -22.33 3.63
N CYS A 213 16.41 -22.46 4.37
CA CYS A 213 15.23 -21.61 4.21
C CYS A 213 15.54 -20.14 4.61
N THR A 214 15.36 -19.19 3.68
CA THR A 214 15.45 -17.75 3.95
C THR A 214 14.30 -17.27 4.84
N SER A 215 13.10 -17.82 4.64
CA SER A 215 11.95 -17.50 5.50
C SER A 215 12.16 -17.87 6.97
N CYS A 216 13.01 -18.88 7.28
CA CYS A 216 13.40 -19.19 8.66
C CYS A 216 14.26 -18.09 9.27
N GLU A 217 15.18 -17.50 8.48
CA GLU A 217 16.01 -16.39 8.97
C GLU A 217 15.20 -15.11 9.14
N MET A 218 14.21 -14.89 8.28
CA MET A 218 13.25 -13.81 8.48
C MET A 218 12.46 -14.02 9.78
N ASP A 219 11.94 -15.22 10.04
CA ASP A 219 11.24 -15.55 11.29
C ASP A 219 12.11 -15.29 12.54
N LYS A 220 13.38 -15.71 12.51
CA LYS A 220 14.36 -15.37 13.57
C LYS A 220 14.58 -13.87 13.68
N LEU A 221 14.77 -13.15 12.57
CA LEU A 221 14.95 -11.70 12.56
C LEU A 221 13.76 -10.99 13.22
N TYR A 222 12.53 -11.35 12.86
CA TYR A 222 11.34 -10.78 13.48
C TYR A 222 11.25 -11.10 14.96
N SER A 223 11.60 -12.32 15.38
CA SER A 223 11.64 -12.72 16.78
C SER A 223 12.67 -11.90 17.58
N GLU A 224 13.87 -11.72 17.03
CA GLU A 224 14.97 -10.98 17.66
C GLU A 224 14.68 -9.47 17.75
N VAL A 225 14.17 -8.86 16.69
CA VAL A 225 13.84 -7.42 16.67
C VAL A 225 12.72 -7.06 17.63
N HIS A 226 11.81 -8.01 17.90
CA HIS A 226 10.71 -7.84 18.85
C HIS A 226 10.99 -8.47 20.23
N SER A 227 12.22 -8.95 20.46
CA SER A 227 12.67 -9.45 21.77
C SER A 227 12.92 -8.31 22.76
N GLU A 228 13.15 -8.65 24.02
CA GLU A 228 13.52 -7.68 25.08
C GLU A 228 14.92 -7.07 24.87
N ASN A 229 15.74 -7.67 24.01
CA ASN A 229 17.12 -7.22 23.82
C ASN A 229 17.17 -5.97 22.94
N THR A 230 17.67 -4.87 23.51
CA THR A 230 17.81 -3.59 22.82
C THR A 230 19.14 -3.43 22.09
N ALA A 231 20.12 -4.31 22.31
CA ALA A 231 21.42 -4.24 21.63
C ALA A 231 21.26 -4.49 20.13
N ALA A 232 22.03 -3.83 19.27
CA ALA A 232 21.92 -4.03 17.82
C ALA A 232 22.06 -5.51 17.43
N TYR A 233 21.22 -5.96 16.50
CA TYR A 233 21.18 -7.36 16.04
C TYR A 233 22.04 -7.54 14.79
N GLY A 234 22.88 -8.57 14.76
CA GLY A 234 23.65 -8.93 13.57
C GLY A 234 23.00 -10.11 12.84
N PRO A 235 22.38 -9.91 11.66
CA PRO A 235 21.75 -10.98 10.89
C PRO A 235 22.79 -11.83 10.13
N ILE A 236 23.74 -12.43 10.84
CA ILE A 236 24.90 -13.15 10.27
C ILE A 236 24.45 -14.36 9.44
N ASP A 237 23.51 -15.16 9.96
CA ASP A 237 22.98 -16.34 9.27
C ASP A 237 22.29 -15.96 7.95
N LEU A 238 21.54 -14.85 7.96
CA LEU A 238 20.86 -14.33 6.77
C LEU A 238 21.87 -13.87 5.72
N LEU A 239 22.88 -13.09 6.14
CA LEU A 239 23.97 -12.64 5.26
C LEU A 239 24.69 -13.82 4.61
N ALA A 240 25.10 -14.80 5.42
CA ALA A 240 25.80 -15.99 4.94
C ALA A 240 24.95 -16.80 3.94
N LYS A 241 23.63 -16.87 4.14
CA LYS A 241 22.72 -17.50 3.18
C LYS A 241 22.57 -16.70 1.89
N THR A 242 22.41 -15.37 1.97
CA THR A 242 22.34 -14.52 0.78
C THR A 242 23.59 -14.71 -0.09
N TRP A 243 24.77 -14.74 0.50
CA TRP A 243 26.04 -14.95 -0.21
C TRP A 243 26.17 -16.33 -0.87
N ARG A 244 25.55 -17.38 -0.29
CA ARG A 244 25.55 -18.72 -0.90
C ARG A 244 24.61 -18.83 -2.09
N VAL A 245 23.53 -18.05 -2.09
CA VAL A 245 22.46 -18.14 -3.08
C VAL A 245 22.65 -17.19 -4.25
N SER A 246 23.21 -15.99 -4.01
CA SER A 246 23.56 -15.04 -5.06
C SER A 246 25.06 -14.74 -4.99
N SER A 247 25.78 -15.18 -6.02
CA SER A 247 27.20 -14.87 -6.19
C SER A 247 27.43 -13.38 -6.46
N GLU A 248 26.47 -12.70 -7.08
CA GLU A 248 26.54 -11.27 -7.40
C GLU A 248 26.56 -10.41 -6.14
N LEU A 249 25.78 -10.81 -5.13
CA LEU A 249 25.71 -10.16 -3.82
C LEU A 249 26.72 -10.73 -2.81
N SER A 250 27.56 -11.67 -3.24
CA SER A 250 28.57 -12.30 -2.39
C SER A 250 29.84 -11.44 -2.29
N GLY A 251 30.48 -11.47 -1.12
CA GLY A 251 31.73 -10.75 -0.86
C GLY A 251 31.55 -9.45 -0.06
N TYR A 252 32.66 -8.77 0.17
CA TYR A 252 32.74 -7.59 1.05
C TYR A 252 32.46 -6.26 0.34
N ALA A 253 32.06 -6.28 -0.94
CA ALA A 253 31.83 -5.07 -1.73
C ALA A 253 30.47 -4.44 -1.43
N GLN A 254 30.37 -3.13 -1.63
CA GLN A 254 29.10 -2.40 -1.59
C GLN A 254 28.21 -2.89 -2.74
N GLN A 255 26.92 -3.05 -2.46
CA GLN A 255 25.93 -3.54 -3.41
C GLN A 255 24.73 -2.60 -3.47
N ASP A 256 23.95 -2.69 -4.54
CA ASP A 256 22.74 -1.88 -4.68
C ASP A 256 21.60 -2.42 -3.80
N ALA A 257 20.99 -1.54 -3.02
CA ALA A 257 19.90 -1.91 -2.11
C ALA A 257 18.64 -2.43 -2.84
N HIS A 258 18.36 -1.98 -4.07
CA HIS A 258 17.23 -2.47 -4.86
C HIS A 258 17.51 -3.89 -5.39
N GLU A 259 18.74 -4.17 -5.81
CA GLU A 259 19.13 -5.52 -6.23
C GLU A 259 19.01 -6.52 -5.06
N PHE A 260 19.47 -6.13 -3.87
CA PHE A 260 19.25 -6.92 -2.66
C PHE A 260 17.76 -7.08 -2.33
N PHE A 261 16.95 -6.02 -2.45
CA PHE A 261 15.50 -6.09 -2.24
C PHE A 261 14.85 -7.14 -3.14
N ILE A 262 15.07 -7.09 -4.46
CA ILE A 262 14.52 -8.06 -5.40
C ILE A 262 15.02 -9.48 -5.11
N THR A 263 16.31 -9.62 -4.81
CA THR A 263 16.90 -10.93 -4.47
C THR A 263 16.28 -11.51 -3.20
N ALA A 264 16.11 -10.70 -2.16
CA ALA A 264 15.48 -11.14 -0.92
C ALA A 264 14.00 -11.53 -1.14
N LEU A 265 13.23 -10.76 -1.92
CA LEU A 265 11.86 -11.14 -2.29
C LEU A 265 11.80 -12.49 -3.01
N ASN A 266 12.70 -12.72 -3.98
CA ASN A 266 12.75 -13.97 -4.73
C ASN A 266 13.16 -15.17 -3.83
N GLN A 267 14.09 -14.97 -2.90
CA GLN A 267 14.51 -15.99 -1.93
C GLN A 267 13.43 -16.33 -0.90
N ILE A 268 12.69 -15.33 -0.41
CA ILE A 268 11.54 -15.58 0.46
C ILE A 268 10.44 -16.29 -0.31
N HIS A 269 10.18 -15.88 -1.56
CA HIS A 269 9.22 -16.54 -2.44
C HIS A 269 9.56 -18.03 -2.67
N SER A 270 10.81 -18.36 -2.99
CA SER A 270 11.22 -19.75 -3.25
C SER A 270 11.12 -20.66 -2.02
N THR A 271 11.20 -20.08 -0.82
CA THR A 271 11.17 -20.82 0.46
C THR A 271 9.82 -20.72 1.19
N SER A 272 8.86 -19.97 0.64
CA SER A 272 7.52 -19.79 1.21
C SER A 272 6.58 -20.93 0.84
N ARG A 273 5.68 -21.28 1.77
CA ARG A 273 4.57 -22.21 1.50
C ARG A 273 3.61 -21.60 0.46
N GLY A 274 3.15 -22.41 -0.49
CA GLY A 274 2.25 -21.97 -1.56
C GLY A 274 2.94 -21.18 -2.68
N SER A 275 4.25 -21.33 -2.80
CA SER A 275 5.02 -20.89 -3.96
C SER A 275 4.71 -21.74 -5.19
N THR A 276 3.98 -21.19 -6.16
CA THR A 276 3.63 -21.87 -7.42
C THR A 276 3.80 -20.91 -8.60
N SER A 277 4.14 -21.46 -9.77
CA SER A 277 4.40 -20.70 -11.01
C SER A 277 3.12 -20.15 -11.67
N LEU A 278 1.94 -20.59 -11.23
CA LEU A 278 0.65 -20.27 -11.84
C LEU A 278 -0.16 -19.27 -11.00
N GLN A 279 -0.28 -19.52 -9.69
CA GLN A 279 -1.00 -18.65 -8.74
C GLN A 279 -0.33 -18.70 -7.35
N CYS A 280 0.77 -17.98 -7.19
CA CYS A 280 1.47 -17.92 -5.91
C CYS A 280 0.60 -17.25 -4.83
N ILE A 281 0.48 -17.90 -3.68
CA ILE A 281 -0.07 -17.33 -2.44
C ILE A 281 0.98 -17.14 -1.35
N CYS A 282 2.24 -17.25 -1.73
CA CYS A 282 3.36 -16.87 -0.89
C CYS A 282 3.20 -15.44 -0.36
N ILE A 283 3.78 -15.19 0.81
CA ILE A 283 3.70 -13.89 1.48
C ILE A 283 4.15 -12.75 0.57
N ILE A 284 5.19 -12.97 -0.24
CA ILE A 284 5.73 -11.99 -1.18
C ILE A 284 4.70 -11.58 -2.24
N HIS A 285 4.13 -12.53 -2.98
CA HIS A 285 3.16 -12.18 -4.01
C HIS A 285 1.82 -11.69 -3.42
N SER A 286 1.48 -12.10 -2.19
CA SER A 286 0.32 -11.53 -1.50
C SER A 286 0.52 -10.08 -1.05
N THR A 287 1.77 -9.65 -0.86
CA THR A 287 2.13 -8.33 -0.32
C THR A 287 2.52 -7.33 -1.41
N PHE A 288 3.39 -7.74 -2.33
CA PHE A 288 4.04 -6.87 -3.31
C PHE A 288 3.58 -7.10 -4.76
N ALA A 289 2.88 -8.20 -5.08
CA ALA A 289 2.55 -8.50 -6.48
C ALA A 289 1.41 -7.62 -7.02
N GLY A 290 1.76 -6.78 -7.98
CA GLY A 290 0.84 -6.07 -8.85
C GLY A 290 0.80 -6.68 -10.26
N LEU A 291 -0.03 -6.10 -11.12
CA LEU A 291 -0.05 -6.36 -12.56
C LEU A 291 0.00 -5.05 -13.33
N LEU A 292 0.96 -4.96 -14.26
CA LEU A 292 0.98 -3.97 -15.31
C LEU A 292 0.12 -4.41 -16.49
N GLN A 293 -0.39 -3.44 -17.22
CA GLN A 293 -1.01 -3.63 -18.52
C GLN A 293 -0.37 -2.68 -19.53
N SER A 294 0.15 -3.25 -20.60
CA SER A 294 0.68 -2.58 -21.78
C SER A 294 -0.35 -2.65 -22.91
N ASP A 295 -0.93 -1.51 -23.26
CA ASP A 295 -1.85 -1.36 -24.39
C ASP A 295 -1.09 -0.88 -25.62
N VAL A 296 -1.09 -1.65 -26.71
CA VAL A 296 -0.55 -1.24 -28.00
C VAL A 296 -1.70 -0.92 -28.96
N LYS A 297 -1.93 0.36 -29.24
CA LYS A 297 -2.96 0.85 -30.15
C LYS A 297 -2.37 1.13 -31.52
N CYS A 298 -2.88 0.46 -32.55
CA CYS A 298 -2.58 0.80 -33.93
C CYS A 298 -3.26 2.12 -34.32
N GLU A 299 -2.49 3.12 -34.75
CA GLU A 299 -3.03 4.45 -35.10
C GLU A 299 -3.84 4.41 -36.41
N ARG A 300 -3.66 3.38 -37.23
CA ARG A 300 -4.33 3.25 -38.54
C ARG A 300 -5.73 2.64 -38.44
N CYS A 301 -5.90 1.58 -37.65
CA CYS A 301 -7.15 0.83 -37.56
C CYS A 301 -7.82 0.89 -36.18
N GLY A 302 -7.16 1.49 -35.18
CA GLY A 302 -7.68 1.61 -33.83
C GLY A 302 -7.67 0.31 -33.01
N LYS A 303 -7.22 -0.83 -33.55
CA LYS A 303 -7.10 -2.09 -32.79
C LYS A 303 -6.12 -1.88 -31.63
N VAL A 304 -6.55 -2.24 -30.43
CA VAL A 304 -5.73 -2.25 -29.22
C VAL A 304 -5.40 -3.71 -28.88
N ALA A 305 -4.13 -3.99 -28.64
CA ALA A 305 -3.66 -5.26 -28.09
C ALA A 305 -3.14 -5.01 -26.68
N ASP A 306 -3.71 -5.68 -25.68
CA ASP A 306 -3.24 -5.60 -24.31
C ASP A 306 -2.34 -6.79 -23.95
N LYS A 307 -1.28 -6.51 -23.18
CA LYS A 307 -0.42 -7.51 -22.55
C LYS A 307 -0.29 -7.18 -21.07
N THR A 308 -0.41 -8.19 -20.22
CA THR A 308 -0.24 -8.02 -18.77
C THR A 308 1.08 -8.60 -18.28
N ASP A 309 1.83 -7.83 -17.48
CA ASP A 309 3.12 -8.24 -16.95
C ASP A 309 3.10 -8.14 -15.41
N PRO A 310 3.51 -9.18 -14.66
CA PRO A 310 3.64 -9.11 -13.20
C PRO A 310 4.67 -8.07 -12.76
N MET A 311 4.44 -7.43 -11.61
CA MET A 311 5.38 -6.50 -10.98
C MET A 311 5.51 -6.80 -9.48
N LEU A 312 6.71 -6.61 -8.94
CA LEU A 312 6.96 -6.55 -7.49
C LEU A 312 7.31 -5.14 -7.03
N ASP A 313 7.75 -4.29 -7.96
CA ASP A 313 8.15 -2.91 -7.73
C ASP A 313 7.97 -2.08 -9.01
N ILE A 314 8.15 -0.76 -8.88
CA ILE A 314 8.07 0.19 -9.99
C ILE A 314 9.35 1.04 -10.00
N SER A 315 10.22 0.80 -10.97
CA SER A 315 11.40 1.64 -11.21
C SER A 315 11.04 2.89 -12.02
N LEU A 316 11.37 4.06 -11.49
CA LEU A 316 11.04 5.36 -12.03
C LEU A 316 12.29 6.08 -12.55
N GLU A 317 12.25 6.54 -13.79
CA GLU A 317 13.32 7.35 -14.38
C GLU A 317 13.28 8.80 -13.85
N LEU A 318 14.46 9.40 -13.69
CA LEU A 318 14.64 10.76 -13.18
C LEU A 318 15.20 11.67 -14.27
N LYS A 319 14.39 12.08 -15.25
CA LYS A 319 14.83 13.11 -16.22
C LYS A 319 14.50 14.50 -15.69
N GLY A 320 15.53 15.34 -15.52
CA GLY A 320 15.37 16.78 -15.29
C GLY A 320 15.14 17.48 -16.63
N GLU A 321 14.23 18.44 -16.70
CA GLU A 321 14.16 19.29 -17.90
C GLU A 321 15.41 20.17 -17.95
N THR A 322 16.16 20.08 -19.04
CA THR A 322 17.24 21.02 -19.33
C THR A 322 16.63 22.41 -19.50
N GLY A 323 16.78 23.28 -18.49
CA GLY A 323 16.60 24.72 -18.65
C GLY A 323 15.53 25.40 -17.79
N ASN A 324 14.73 24.69 -16.99
CA ASN A 324 13.87 25.31 -15.96
C ASN A 324 13.86 24.45 -14.70
N GLU A 325 14.07 25.05 -13.54
CA GLU A 325 14.05 24.43 -12.21
C GLU A 325 12.65 23.93 -11.81
N GLN A 326 12.03 23.03 -12.57
CA GLN A 326 10.85 22.31 -12.08
C GLN A 326 11.30 21.21 -11.12
N SER A 327 10.81 21.30 -9.88
CA SER A 327 11.08 20.32 -8.82
C SER A 327 10.64 18.92 -9.25
N LEU A 328 11.54 17.93 -9.19
CA LEU A 328 11.21 16.51 -9.39
C LEU A 328 10.23 16.08 -8.31
N THR A 329 9.07 15.55 -8.71
CA THR A 329 8.08 14.98 -7.77
C THR A 329 7.75 13.54 -8.15
N LEU A 330 7.42 12.69 -7.18
CA LEU A 330 6.96 11.31 -7.43
C LEU A 330 5.78 11.30 -8.41
N ALA A 331 4.83 12.22 -8.21
CA ALA A 331 3.68 12.34 -9.09
C ALA A 331 4.10 12.75 -10.52
N SER A 332 5.13 13.59 -10.69
CA SER A 332 5.70 13.92 -12.01
C SER A 332 6.44 12.72 -12.63
N CYS A 333 7.14 11.90 -11.85
CA CYS A 333 7.76 10.66 -12.34
C CYS A 333 6.71 9.65 -12.81
N LEU A 334 5.53 9.62 -12.18
CA LEU A 334 4.40 8.80 -12.60
C LEU A 334 3.59 9.42 -13.77
N ARG A 335 3.57 10.75 -13.94
CA ARG A 335 2.68 11.48 -14.90
C ARG A 335 3.33 12.11 -16.13
N ARG A 336 4.64 12.41 -16.18
CA ARG A 336 5.15 13.54 -16.98
C ARG A 336 5.02 13.45 -18.50
N GLN A 337 4.08 14.24 -19.02
CA GLN A 337 4.00 14.77 -20.38
C GLN A 337 4.62 16.19 -20.40
N ALA A 338 5.65 16.41 -21.22
CA ALA A 338 5.93 17.63 -22.00
C ALA A 338 7.34 17.58 -22.65
N HIS A 339 7.37 17.58 -23.99
CA HIS A 339 8.47 17.99 -24.88
C HIS A 339 9.75 17.15 -25.12
N SER A 340 9.78 15.83 -24.92
CA SER A 340 10.79 14.99 -25.63
C SER A 340 10.44 13.50 -25.65
N PRO A 341 10.68 12.75 -26.75
CA PRO A 341 10.28 11.35 -26.88
C PRO A 341 11.35 10.43 -26.27
N MET A 342 11.04 9.84 -25.10
CA MET A 342 11.41 8.46 -24.69
C MET A 342 11.16 8.29 -23.19
N HIS A 343 10.15 7.48 -22.87
CA HIS A 343 9.94 6.70 -21.66
C HIS A 343 9.16 7.36 -20.50
N MET A 344 7.84 7.13 -20.51
CA MET A 344 6.90 7.37 -19.41
C MET A 344 6.13 6.10 -19.03
N PHE A 345 5.92 5.87 -17.72
CA PHE A 345 5.28 4.67 -17.18
C PHE A 345 3.77 4.56 -17.42
N THR A 346 3.03 5.64 -17.67
CA THR A 346 1.58 5.52 -17.97
C THR A 346 1.09 6.19 -19.25
N HIS A 347 1.96 6.62 -20.15
CA HIS A 347 1.55 7.41 -21.32
C HIS A 347 1.76 6.66 -22.63
N PRO A 348 0.93 6.95 -23.66
CA PRO A 348 1.16 6.42 -25.00
C PRO A 348 2.48 6.91 -25.60
N GLU A 349 3.39 6.00 -25.92
CA GLU A 349 4.64 6.26 -26.64
C GLU A 349 4.53 5.71 -28.06
N LYS A 350 4.98 6.45 -29.06
CA LYS A 350 5.01 5.93 -30.43
C LYS A 350 6.14 4.92 -30.57
N LEU A 351 5.81 3.73 -31.04
CA LEU A 351 6.78 2.67 -31.31
C LEU A 351 7.58 3.01 -32.57
N GLY A 352 8.86 2.65 -32.57
CA GLY A 352 9.77 2.84 -33.69
C GLY A 352 9.37 2.05 -34.94
N PRO A 353 9.86 2.41 -36.13
CA PRO A 353 9.62 1.64 -37.34
C PRO A 353 10.20 0.22 -37.16
N ASN A 354 9.34 -0.80 -37.29
CA ASN A 354 9.62 -2.24 -37.10
C ASN A 354 9.48 -2.81 -35.69
N GLU A 355 9.06 -2.04 -34.68
CA GLU A 355 8.84 -2.58 -33.31
C GLU A 355 7.50 -3.29 -33.14
N TYR A 356 6.53 -3.04 -34.03
CA TYR A 356 5.21 -3.66 -33.96
C TYR A 356 4.60 -3.80 -35.35
N SER A 357 4.17 -5.01 -35.70
CA SER A 357 3.40 -5.29 -36.93
C SER A 357 1.95 -5.59 -36.58
N CYS A 358 1.04 -4.75 -37.06
CA CYS A 358 -0.39 -4.96 -36.84
C CYS A 358 -0.92 -6.10 -37.72
N GLU A 359 -1.45 -7.17 -37.11
CA GLU A 359 -2.03 -8.32 -37.82
C GLU A 359 -3.10 -7.93 -38.86
N LYS A 360 -3.87 -6.87 -38.59
CA LYS A 360 -4.95 -6.40 -39.48
C LYS A 360 -4.43 -5.53 -40.62
N CYS A 361 -3.29 -4.85 -40.44
CA CYS A 361 -2.81 -3.83 -41.38
C CYS A 361 -1.50 -4.20 -42.09
N GLY A 362 -0.77 -5.22 -41.60
CA GLY A 362 0.45 -5.77 -42.18
C GLY A 362 1.65 -4.81 -42.24
N LYS A 363 1.56 -3.59 -41.70
CA LYS A 363 2.60 -2.56 -41.78
C LYS A 363 3.07 -2.14 -40.39
N ALA A 364 4.39 -1.93 -40.27
CA ALA A 364 5.09 -1.88 -38.99
C ALA A 364 5.43 -0.48 -38.44
N SER A 365 4.66 0.56 -38.79
CA SER A 365 5.15 1.94 -38.64
C SER A 365 4.27 2.92 -37.84
N HIS A 366 3.08 2.53 -37.36
CA HIS A 366 2.18 3.46 -36.65
C HIS A 366 1.41 2.78 -35.50
N ALA A 367 2.07 2.61 -34.37
CA ALA A 367 1.45 2.13 -33.14
C ALA A 367 1.92 2.94 -31.92
N SER A 368 1.03 3.07 -30.94
CA SER A 368 1.32 3.72 -29.66
C SER A 368 1.20 2.69 -28.54
N LYS A 369 2.18 2.63 -27.64
CA LYS A 369 2.22 1.75 -26.47
C LYS A 369 2.00 2.56 -25.21
N ARG A 370 1.03 2.18 -24.38
CA ARG A 370 0.77 2.79 -23.08
C ARG A 370 0.86 1.74 -21.99
N LEU A 371 1.60 2.02 -20.93
CA LEU A 371 1.59 1.22 -19.71
C LEU A 371 0.53 1.75 -18.72
N SER A 372 0.01 0.91 -17.84
CA SER A 372 -0.93 1.28 -16.78
C SER A 372 -0.96 0.20 -15.71
N ILE A 373 -1.46 0.51 -14.52
CA ILE A 373 -1.56 -0.49 -13.45
C ILE A 373 -2.94 -1.15 -13.51
N ARG A 374 -2.96 -2.44 -13.83
CA ARG A 374 -4.17 -3.27 -13.87
C ARG A 374 -4.58 -3.74 -12.47
N LYS A 375 -3.60 -4.16 -11.67
CA LYS A 375 -3.80 -4.60 -10.28
C LYS A 375 -2.76 -3.94 -9.38
N LEU A 376 -3.23 -3.19 -8.39
CA LEU A 376 -2.38 -2.62 -7.36
C LEU A 376 -2.05 -3.67 -6.27
N PRO A 377 -0.79 -3.75 -5.81
CA PRO A 377 -0.41 -4.57 -4.66
C PRO A 377 -0.78 -3.89 -3.33
N PRO A 378 -0.97 -4.65 -2.23
CA PRO A 378 -1.14 -4.07 -0.90
C PRO A 378 0.03 -3.18 -0.45
N VAL A 379 1.25 -3.47 -0.90
CA VAL A 379 2.43 -2.65 -0.67
C VAL A 379 3.08 -2.28 -1.99
N LEU A 380 3.23 -0.97 -2.24
CA LEU A 380 3.93 -0.42 -3.38
C LEU A 380 5.38 -0.08 -3.00
N SER A 381 6.31 -0.55 -3.81
CA SER A 381 7.73 -0.18 -3.76
C SER A 381 8.10 0.60 -5.01
N PHE A 382 8.59 1.81 -4.81
CA PHE A 382 9.14 2.65 -5.87
C PHE A 382 10.65 2.71 -5.75
N GLN A 383 11.36 2.47 -6.85
CA GLN A 383 12.79 2.72 -6.96
C GLN A 383 13.01 3.95 -7.85
N PHE A 384 13.82 4.90 -7.41
CA PHE A 384 14.25 6.01 -8.26
C PHE A 384 15.56 5.65 -8.94
N LYS A 385 15.57 5.51 -10.28
CA LYS A 385 16.77 5.21 -11.06
C LYS A 385 17.70 6.42 -11.07
N ARG A 386 18.51 6.55 -10.02
CA ARG A 386 19.45 7.65 -9.82
C ARG A 386 20.77 7.49 -10.56
N PHE A 387 21.02 6.33 -11.19
CA PHE A 387 22.27 6.05 -11.87
C PHE A 387 22.05 5.97 -13.38
N GLU A 388 22.69 6.85 -14.13
CA GLU A 388 22.65 6.89 -15.59
C GLU A 388 24.03 6.57 -16.17
N HIS A 389 24.07 5.74 -17.22
CA HIS A 389 25.27 5.52 -18.03
C HIS A 389 25.18 6.40 -19.28
N ASN A 390 26.16 7.28 -19.49
CA ASN A 390 26.18 8.12 -20.69
C ASN A 390 26.64 7.29 -21.91
N SER A 391 25.83 7.22 -22.96
CA SER A 391 26.16 6.50 -24.20
C SER A 391 27.42 7.03 -24.92
N ALA A 392 27.85 8.27 -24.64
CA ALA A 392 29.05 8.85 -25.25
C ALA A 392 30.36 8.46 -24.54
N ASP A 393 30.31 8.12 -23.26
CA ASP A 393 31.48 7.76 -22.47
C ASP A 393 31.12 6.64 -21.49
N LYS A 394 31.45 5.39 -21.85
CA LYS A 394 31.13 4.18 -21.08
C LYS A 394 31.83 4.12 -19.71
N SER A 395 32.72 5.07 -19.42
CA SER A 395 33.58 5.06 -18.23
C SER A 395 33.03 5.87 -17.04
N ALA A 396 32.00 6.71 -17.22
CA ALA A 396 31.49 7.58 -16.16
C ALA A 396 29.97 7.42 -15.97
N ALA A 397 29.56 6.49 -15.12
CA ALA A 397 28.22 6.47 -14.57
C ALA A 397 28.01 7.75 -13.72
N ARG A 398 26.83 8.39 -13.83
CA ARG A 398 26.52 9.63 -13.11
C ARG A 398 25.36 9.43 -12.15
N LYS A 399 25.53 9.87 -10.90
CA LYS A 399 24.46 9.90 -9.89
C LYS A 399 23.62 11.18 -10.03
N ILE A 400 22.30 11.01 -10.02
CA ILE A 400 21.33 12.11 -9.97
C ILE A 400 21.06 12.44 -8.50
N GLU A 401 21.64 13.54 -8.05
CA GLU A 401 21.50 14.06 -6.68
C GLU A 401 20.27 14.95 -6.49
N ALA A 402 19.54 15.24 -7.57
CA ALA A 402 18.35 16.07 -7.53
C ALA A 402 17.32 15.47 -6.55
N PRO A 403 16.81 16.26 -5.58
CA PRO A 403 15.86 15.77 -4.60
C PRO A 403 14.52 15.47 -5.28
N VAL A 404 13.92 14.34 -4.93
CA VAL A 404 12.59 13.96 -5.42
C VAL A 404 11.59 14.20 -4.31
N ARG A 405 10.60 15.05 -4.54
CA ARG A 405 9.50 15.29 -3.58
C ARG A 405 8.47 14.19 -3.70
N PHE A 406 8.20 13.50 -2.60
CA PHE A 406 7.17 12.46 -2.52
C PHE A 406 6.20 12.79 -1.37
N PRO A 407 4.89 12.47 -1.49
CA PRO A 407 3.91 12.79 -0.48
C PRO A 407 3.84 11.72 0.63
N ALA A 408 3.38 12.08 1.82
CA ALA A 408 3.13 11.11 2.88
C ALA A 408 1.96 10.15 2.57
N SER A 409 0.97 10.62 1.80
CA SER A 409 -0.17 9.82 1.33
C SER A 409 -0.31 9.96 -0.19
N LEU A 410 -0.60 8.85 -0.87
CA LEU A 410 -0.57 8.72 -2.32
C LEU A 410 -1.87 8.09 -2.82
N ASN A 411 -2.57 8.77 -3.72
CA ASN A 411 -3.70 8.21 -4.43
C ASN A 411 -3.24 7.66 -5.79
N MET A 412 -3.37 6.34 -5.98
CA MET A 412 -2.95 5.65 -7.18
C MET A 412 -4.03 5.51 -8.26
N ALA A 413 -5.26 5.94 -7.99
CA ALA A 413 -6.39 5.82 -8.92
C ALA A 413 -6.05 6.35 -10.33
N PRO A 414 -5.46 7.56 -10.49
CA PRO A 414 -5.18 8.13 -11.81
C PRO A 414 -4.26 7.29 -12.71
N TYR A 415 -3.49 6.38 -12.13
CA TYR A 415 -2.50 5.54 -12.82
C TYR A 415 -3.03 4.13 -13.15
N THR A 416 -4.28 3.84 -12.77
CA THR A 416 -4.90 2.53 -13.01
C THR A 416 -5.61 2.47 -14.35
N THR A 417 -5.53 1.32 -15.02
CA THR A 417 -6.16 1.07 -16.32
C THR A 417 -7.65 1.41 -16.32
N LEU A 418 -8.36 1.05 -15.24
CA LEU A 418 -9.81 1.25 -15.10
C LEU A 418 -10.19 2.74 -15.08
N VAL A 419 -9.44 3.57 -14.35
CA VAL A 419 -9.68 5.02 -14.27
C VAL A 419 -9.32 5.69 -15.58
N MET A 420 -8.20 5.31 -16.19
CA MET A 420 -7.74 5.90 -17.45
C MET A 420 -8.74 5.66 -18.59
N HIS A 421 -9.21 4.42 -18.78
CA HIS A 421 -10.24 4.14 -19.80
C HIS A 421 -11.55 4.88 -19.54
N LYS A 422 -11.96 5.04 -18.27
CA LYS A 422 -13.17 5.79 -17.93
C LYS A 422 -13.04 7.28 -18.29
N GLN A 423 -11.88 7.89 -18.01
CA GLN A 423 -11.63 9.29 -18.38
C GLN A 423 -11.65 9.48 -19.91
N GLU A 424 -11.16 8.51 -20.68
CA GLU A 424 -11.24 8.52 -22.14
C GLU A 424 -12.69 8.42 -22.65
N GLN A 425 -13.47 7.47 -22.12
CA GLN A 425 -14.88 7.29 -22.49
C GLN A 425 -15.75 8.50 -22.16
N LEU A 426 -15.48 9.17 -21.03
CA LEU A 426 -16.17 10.41 -20.66
C LEU A 426 -15.85 11.57 -21.61
N LYS A 427 -14.60 11.66 -22.11
CA LYS A 427 -14.21 12.65 -23.11
C LYS A 427 -14.86 12.40 -24.48
N GLU A 428 -15.14 11.14 -24.81
CA GLU A 428 -15.81 10.72 -26.05
C GLU A 428 -17.35 10.72 -25.95
N GLY A 429 -17.93 11.25 -24.87
CA GLY A 429 -19.38 11.41 -24.71
C GLY A 429 -20.13 10.13 -24.29
N GLY A 430 -19.42 9.08 -23.87
CA GLY A 430 -20.00 7.83 -23.40
C GLY A 430 -20.56 7.88 -21.98
N SER A 431 -21.70 7.22 -21.76
CA SER A 431 -22.28 6.97 -20.42
C SER A 431 -21.46 5.90 -19.69
N ALA A 432 -20.52 6.31 -18.84
CA ALA A 432 -19.67 5.37 -18.09
C ALA A 432 -20.40 4.75 -16.88
N ALA A 433 -20.96 3.55 -17.06
CA ALA A 433 -21.54 2.70 -16.00
C ALA A 433 -20.50 1.90 -15.19
N ILE A 434 -19.22 2.32 -15.18
CA ILE A 434 -18.16 1.62 -14.45
C ILE A 434 -18.01 2.23 -13.06
N ALA A 435 -18.42 1.47 -12.04
CA ALA A 435 -18.22 1.81 -10.63
C ALA A 435 -16.73 1.72 -10.29
N LEU A 436 -16.15 2.84 -9.84
CA LEU A 436 -14.72 2.97 -9.53
C LEU A 436 -14.30 2.29 -8.23
N GLY A 437 -15.22 1.63 -7.51
CA GLY A 437 -15.00 1.30 -6.10
C GLY A 437 -14.82 2.57 -5.24
N PRO A 438 -14.68 2.41 -3.92
CA PRO A 438 -14.36 3.52 -3.03
C PRO A 438 -12.91 4.00 -3.25
N GLU A 439 -12.68 5.31 -3.14
CA GLU A 439 -11.37 5.95 -3.33
C GLU A 439 -10.31 5.39 -2.36
N ALA A 440 -10.75 4.98 -1.17
CA ALA A 440 -9.98 4.25 -0.16
C ALA A 440 -9.19 3.04 -0.72
N LEU A 441 -9.64 2.41 -1.81
CA LEU A 441 -8.95 1.29 -2.45
C LEU A 441 -7.71 1.70 -3.27
N TYR A 442 -7.50 2.98 -3.44
CA TYR A 442 -6.38 3.55 -4.19
C TYR A 442 -5.49 4.41 -3.32
N GLU A 443 -5.84 4.61 -2.05
CA GLU A 443 -5.05 5.38 -1.09
C GLU A 443 -3.99 4.52 -0.41
N TYR A 444 -2.79 5.07 -0.36
CA TYR A 444 -1.64 4.50 0.32
C TYR A 444 -0.99 5.50 1.26
N ASP A 445 -0.36 5.00 2.31
CA ASP A 445 0.46 5.76 3.24
C ASP A 445 1.91 5.31 3.18
N LEU A 446 2.80 6.29 3.19
CA LEU A 446 4.23 6.08 3.28
C LEU A 446 4.58 5.49 4.64
N PHE A 447 5.34 4.41 4.66
CA PHE A 447 5.80 3.79 5.90
C PHE A 447 7.30 3.56 5.97
N ALA A 448 8.01 3.53 4.83
CA ALA A 448 9.47 3.47 4.83
C ALA A 448 10.07 4.19 3.61
N VAL A 449 11.25 4.78 3.80
CA VAL A 449 12.06 5.44 2.77
C VAL A 449 13.50 5.03 2.96
N VAL A 450 14.09 4.45 1.92
CA VAL A 450 15.53 4.15 1.89
C VAL A 450 16.22 5.31 1.20
N CYS A 451 17.26 5.84 1.82
CA CYS A 451 18.06 6.96 1.33
C CYS A 451 19.45 6.48 0.95
N HIS A 452 20.07 7.15 -0.03
CA HIS A 452 21.43 6.87 -0.43
C HIS A 452 22.26 8.15 -0.51
N GLU A 453 23.23 8.27 0.40
CA GLU A 453 24.17 9.39 0.49
C GLU A 453 25.54 8.95 -0.07
N GLY A 454 26.31 9.84 -0.71
CA GLY A 454 27.62 9.51 -1.30
C GLY A 454 27.61 9.24 -2.81
N GLY A 455 28.70 8.69 -3.34
CA GLY A 455 28.93 8.44 -4.77
C GLY A 455 28.28 7.16 -5.29
N ILE A 456 28.65 6.70 -6.48
CA ILE A 456 28.20 5.41 -7.05
C ILE A 456 28.99 4.25 -6.42
N ASP A 457 30.31 4.40 -6.34
CA ASP A 457 31.22 3.35 -5.87
C ASP A 457 31.50 3.41 -4.35
N ASN A 458 31.14 4.52 -3.70
CA ASN A 458 31.30 4.71 -2.26
C ASN A 458 30.14 5.54 -1.70
N GLY A 459 29.12 4.84 -1.21
CA GLY A 459 27.94 5.42 -0.63
C GLY A 459 27.53 4.77 0.69
N HIS A 460 26.53 5.36 1.33
CA HIS A 460 25.95 4.85 2.55
C HIS A 460 24.43 4.89 2.47
N TYR A 461 23.81 3.78 2.86
CA TYR A 461 22.37 3.64 2.88
C TYR A 461 21.85 3.85 4.30
N THR A 462 20.81 4.69 4.42
CA THR A 462 20.04 4.85 5.67
C THR A 462 18.55 4.64 5.39
N CYS A 463 17.77 4.35 6.43
CA CYS A 463 16.33 4.09 6.28
C CYS A 463 15.53 4.95 7.25
N PHE A 464 14.52 5.66 6.76
CA PHE A 464 13.46 6.19 7.60
C PHE A 464 12.30 5.21 7.59
N ALA A 465 11.79 4.83 8.76
CA ALA A 465 10.61 4.00 8.85
C ALA A 465 9.65 4.49 9.94
N ARG A 466 8.36 4.35 9.65
CA ARG A 466 7.28 4.65 10.58
C ARG A 466 7.07 3.46 11.50
N SER A 467 7.14 3.71 12.80
CA SER A 467 6.73 2.75 13.83
C SER A 467 5.58 3.37 14.61
N GLN A 468 4.42 2.72 14.57
CA GLN A 468 3.17 3.30 15.06
C GLN A 468 2.86 4.62 14.31
N ASP A 469 2.84 5.75 15.01
CA ASP A 469 2.59 7.09 14.46
C ASP A 469 3.84 7.99 14.45
N GLU A 470 5.01 7.44 14.82
CA GLU A 470 6.27 8.16 14.90
C GLU A 470 7.26 7.72 13.82
N TRP A 471 8.22 8.58 13.51
CA TRP A 471 9.26 8.33 12.51
C TRP A 471 10.60 8.10 13.17
N TYR A 472 11.36 7.15 12.65
CA TYR A 472 12.71 6.83 13.13
C TYR A 472 13.66 6.73 11.94
N ARG A 473 14.90 7.20 12.14
CA ARG A 473 16.02 6.99 11.21
C ARG A 473 16.89 5.84 11.73
N TYR A 474 17.05 4.85 10.88
CA TYR A 474 17.89 3.68 11.07
C TYR A 474 19.16 3.86 10.25
N ASP A 475 20.28 3.93 10.97
CA ASP A 475 21.63 4.05 10.44
C ASP A 475 22.45 2.91 11.07
N ASP A 476 22.37 1.74 10.43
CA ASP A 476 22.89 0.48 10.95
C ASP A 476 22.46 0.22 12.41
N ASP A 477 23.39 0.24 13.35
CA ASP A 477 23.16 -0.02 14.78
C ASP A 477 22.46 1.13 15.48
N LYS A 478 22.48 2.34 14.89
CA LYS A 478 21.94 3.56 15.47
C LYS A 478 20.50 3.77 15.03
N VAL A 479 19.60 3.78 16.01
CA VAL A 479 18.18 4.14 15.82
C VAL A 479 17.93 5.47 16.48
N THR A 480 17.48 6.45 15.71
CA THR A 480 17.23 7.82 16.20
C THR A 480 15.80 8.24 15.90
N HIS A 481 15.17 8.94 16.83
CA HIS A 481 13.86 9.53 16.59
C HIS A 481 13.96 10.62 15.51
N SER A 482 12.95 10.70 14.66
CA SER A 482 12.89 11.63 13.52
C SER A 482 11.46 12.16 13.33
N THR A 483 11.27 13.01 12.33
CA THR A 483 9.95 13.56 11.96
C THR A 483 9.59 13.18 10.54
N LEU A 484 8.29 13.19 10.25
CA LEU A 484 7.80 13.05 8.87
C LEU A 484 8.44 14.10 7.96
N SER A 485 8.59 15.35 8.42
CA SER A 485 9.22 16.42 7.63
C SER A 485 10.66 16.10 7.25
N ALA A 486 11.47 15.59 8.18
CA ALA A 486 12.83 15.15 7.90
C ALA A 486 12.87 14.00 6.89
N CYS A 487 11.94 13.03 7.01
CA CYS A 487 11.80 11.95 6.05
C CYS A 487 11.45 12.47 4.64
N LEU A 488 10.48 13.37 4.50
CA LEU A 488 10.02 13.90 3.21
C LEU A 488 11.07 14.77 2.50
N ASN A 489 12.02 15.35 3.25
CA ASN A 489 13.13 16.14 2.71
C ASN A 489 14.40 15.32 2.45
N SER A 490 14.35 14.00 2.65
CA SER A 490 15.51 13.12 2.47
C SER A 490 15.82 12.80 1.01
N GLN A 491 17.05 12.35 0.74
CA GLN A 491 17.48 11.87 -0.58
C GLN A 491 16.98 10.44 -0.84
N ALA A 492 15.69 10.31 -1.12
CA ALA A 492 15.05 9.02 -1.31
C ALA A 492 15.62 8.27 -2.53
N TYR A 493 16.08 7.04 -2.29
CA TYR A 493 16.44 6.04 -3.29
C TYR A 493 15.27 5.09 -3.56
N MET A 494 14.59 4.62 -2.50
CA MET A 494 13.35 3.85 -2.60
C MET A 494 12.30 4.37 -1.62
N CYS A 495 11.03 4.29 -2.02
CA CYS A 495 9.90 4.59 -1.14
C CYS A 495 8.93 3.40 -1.08
N PHE A 496 8.44 3.10 0.13
CA PHE A 496 7.49 2.05 0.39
C PHE A 496 6.19 2.61 0.95
N TYR A 497 5.09 2.25 0.29
CA TYR A 497 3.74 2.69 0.62
C TYR A 497 2.85 1.48 0.88
N VAL A 498 2.03 1.55 1.92
CA VAL A 498 1.06 0.50 2.26
C VAL A 498 -0.36 1.01 2.02
N LYS A 499 -1.21 0.15 1.47
CA LYS A 499 -2.61 0.47 1.22
C LYS A 499 -3.32 0.78 2.53
N LYS A 500 -4.05 1.90 2.61
CA LYS A 500 -4.80 2.27 3.82
C LYS A 500 -5.88 1.24 4.18
N HIS A 501 -6.52 0.67 3.16
CA HIS A 501 -7.62 -0.27 3.31
C HIS A 501 -7.38 -1.52 2.48
N ILE A 502 -7.21 -2.67 3.15
CA ILE A 502 -7.03 -3.95 2.48
C ILE A 502 -8.40 -4.54 2.17
N ASP A 503 -8.62 -4.93 0.92
CA ASP A 503 -9.84 -5.60 0.50
C ASP A 503 -9.87 -7.03 1.02
N TYR A 504 -10.77 -7.30 1.98
CA TYR A 504 -11.10 -8.67 2.34
C TYR A 504 -12.07 -9.23 1.29
N LYS A 505 -11.63 -10.24 0.53
CA LYS A 505 -12.50 -10.97 -0.40
C LYS A 505 -12.92 -12.30 0.28
N PRO A 506 -14.07 -12.35 0.97
CA PRO A 506 -14.46 -13.50 1.80
C PRO A 506 -14.67 -14.82 1.03
N TYR A 507 -14.84 -14.76 -0.30
CA TYR A 507 -15.17 -15.91 -1.14
C TYR A 507 -14.11 -16.24 -2.20
N VAL A 508 -12.86 -15.86 -1.99
CA VAL A 508 -11.79 -16.31 -2.90
C VAL A 508 -11.62 -17.81 -2.71
N THR A 509 -11.95 -18.57 -3.75
CA THR A 509 -11.59 -19.99 -3.85
C THR A 509 -10.10 -20.09 -3.53
N PRO A 510 -9.70 -20.80 -2.45
CA PRO A 510 -8.31 -20.87 -2.04
C PRO A 510 -7.43 -21.30 -3.21
N SER A 511 -6.28 -20.66 -3.41
CA SER A 511 -5.49 -20.84 -4.63
C SER A 511 -5.07 -22.29 -4.88
N TYR A 512 -4.95 -23.12 -3.85
CA TYR A 512 -4.63 -24.54 -4.00
C TYR A 512 -5.77 -25.32 -4.68
N VAL A 513 -7.03 -24.91 -4.47
CA VAL A 513 -8.20 -25.48 -5.15
C VAL A 513 -8.18 -25.08 -6.62
N VAL A 514 -7.98 -23.78 -6.90
CA VAL A 514 -7.90 -23.26 -8.27
C VAL A 514 -6.71 -23.86 -9.04
N THR A 515 -5.55 -23.97 -8.41
CA THR A 515 -4.34 -24.56 -9.00
C THR A 515 -4.57 -26.02 -9.34
N ARG A 516 -5.15 -26.80 -8.42
CA ARG A 516 -5.48 -28.21 -8.65
C ARG A 516 -6.49 -28.38 -9.79
N GLU A 517 -7.51 -27.52 -9.87
CA GLU A 517 -8.48 -27.52 -10.97
C GLU A 517 -7.82 -27.20 -12.31
N GLN A 518 -6.93 -26.20 -12.36
CA GLN A 518 -6.24 -25.80 -13.59
C GLN A 518 -5.16 -26.79 -14.03
N GLU A 519 -4.43 -27.41 -13.09
CA GLU A 519 -3.49 -28.50 -13.39
C GLU A 519 -4.24 -29.70 -13.98
N ALA A 520 -5.41 -30.05 -13.43
CA ALA A 520 -6.25 -31.10 -13.98
C ALA A 520 -6.77 -30.77 -15.40
N VAL A 521 -7.03 -29.49 -15.70
CA VAL A 521 -7.39 -29.06 -17.06
C VAL A 521 -6.20 -29.19 -18.01
N LYS A 522 -5.01 -28.71 -17.63
CA LYS A 522 -3.78 -28.84 -18.44
C LYS A 522 -3.39 -30.29 -18.68
N GLU A 523 -3.57 -31.16 -17.68
CA GLU A 523 -3.32 -32.58 -17.82
C GLU A 523 -4.24 -33.22 -18.87
N LYS A 524 -5.55 -32.90 -18.83
CA LYS A 524 -6.51 -33.33 -19.85
C LYS A 524 -6.21 -32.79 -21.24
N GLU A 525 -5.73 -31.55 -21.36
CA GLU A 525 -5.32 -30.99 -22.65
C GLU A 525 -4.11 -31.74 -23.23
N ARG A 526 -3.10 -32.04 -22.39
CA ARG A 526 -1.94 -32.84 -22.80
C ARG A 526 -2.32 -34.28 -23.18
N GLU A 527 -3.30 -34.87 -22.51
CA GLU A 527 -3.84 -36.18 -22.90
C GLU A 527 -4.54 -36.13 -24.26
N ARG A 528 -5.37 -35.12 -24.50
CA ARG A 528 -6.03 -34.92 -25.81
C ARG A 528 -5.04 -34.69 -26.94
N GLU A 529 -3.98 -33.91 -26.71
CA GLU A 529 -2.91 -33.72 -27.71
C GLU A 529 -2.18 -35.03 -28.02
N ARG A 530 -1.92 -35.87 -27.01
CA ARG A 530 -1.33 -37.21 -27.20
C ARG A 530 -2.25 -38.15 -27.96
N GLU A 531 -3.55 -38.14 -27.67
CA GLU A 531 -4.54 -38.93 -28.41
C GLU A 531 -4.67 -38.46 -29.87
N ALA A 532 -4.72 -37.14 -30.10
CA ALA A 532 -4.75 -36.57 -31.45
C ALA A 532 -3.47 -36.92 -32.25
N ALA A 533 -2.31 -36.91 -31.61
CA ALA A 533 -1.05 -37.35 -32.23
C ALA A 533 -1.09 -38.83 -32.61
N ARG A 534 -1.59 -39.72 -31.72
CA ARG A 534 -1.76 -41.15 -32.03
C ARG A 534 -2.76 -41.38 -33.16
N GLN A 535 -3.88 -40.66 -33.17
CA GLN A 535 -4.87 -40.79 -34.24
C GLN A 535 -4.28 -40.37 -35.58
N LYS A 536 -3.49 -39.29 -35.60
CA LYS A 536 -2.79 -38.85 -36.81
C LYS A 536 -1.78 -39.89 -37.31
N GLU A 537 -1.03 -40.54 -36.42
CA GLU A 537 -0.13 -41.64 -36.79
C GLU A 537 -0.90 -42.85 -37.39
N VAL A 538 -2.07 -43.17 -36.86
CA VAL A 538 -2.94 -44.23 -37.39
C VAL A 538 -3.50 -43.84 -38.77
N ASP A 539 -3.97 -42.61 -38.93
CA ASP A 539 -4.50 -42.11 -40.20
C ASP A 539 -3.40 -42.07 -41.29
N ASP A 540 -2.20 -41.62 -40.93
CA ASP A 540 -1.02 -41.63 -41.82
C ASP A 540 -0.60 -43.06 -42.20
N ALA A 541 -0.70 -44.02 -41.27
CA ALA A 541 -0.42 -45.43 -41.55
C ALA A 541 -1.48 -46.08 -42.45
N ILE A 542 -2.76 -45.72 -42.32
CA ILE A 542 -3.84 -46.19 -43.21
C ILE A 542 -3.66 -45.61 -44.62
N LEU A 543 -3.30 -44.33 -44.73
CA LEU A 543 -3.02 -43.66 -46.00
C LEU A 543 -1.75 -44.18 -46.69
N GLY A 544 -0.79 -44.75 -45.95
CA GLY A 544 0.40 -45.38 -46.51
C GLY A 544 0.21 -46.84 -46.99
N VAL A 545 -0.95 -47.44 -46.70
CA VAL A 545 -1.30 -48.83 -47.11
C VAL A 545 -2.28 -48.84 -48.32
N LEU A 546 -2.89 -47.70 -48.64
CA LEU A 546 -3.63 -47.44 -49.88
C LEU A 546 -2.68 -46.94 -50.97
#